data_AF-A0A842NPR3-F1
#
_entry.id   AF-A0A842NPR3-F1
#
_cell.length_a   1.000
_cell.length_b   1.000
_cell.length_c   1.000
_cell.angle_alpha   90.00
_cell.angle_beta   90.00
_cell.angle_gamma   90.00
#
_symmetry.space_group_name_H-M   'P 1'
#
loop_
_entity.id
_entity.type
_entity.pdbx_description
1 polymer ?
#
loop_
_entity_poly.entity_id
_entity_poly.type
_entity_poly.pdbx_seq_one_letter_code
_entity_poly.pdbx_strand_id
1 'polypeptide(L)'
;EVPVSVPGQGKSTYGEGPDYTALLNKAIYLRRLDPEVLTDWANGADDVGAYENVTQGYDEELLREVSCPVIILQGNKEKGAIMSDAEVEYALTLMPHARHVYLGDVGHNLGLYSWDVGRLLQVINTFLESIQ
;
A
#
# COMPACT_ATOMS: atom_id res chain seq x y z
N GLU A 1 -29.06 -9.26 -9.94
CA GLU A 1 -27.79 -8.62 -9.54
C GLU A 1 -28.06 -7.70 -8.35
N VAL A 2 -27.26 -7.79 -7.28
CA VAL A 2 -27.45 -6.96 -6.09
C VAL A 2 -26.70 -5.65 -6.32
N PRO A 3 -27.37 -4.49 -6.39
CA PRO A 3 -26.69 -3.21 -6.61
C PRO A 3 -25.83 -2.85 -5.39
N VAL A 4 -24.58 -2.48 -5.64
CA VAL A 4 -23.68 -1.94 -4.63
C VAL A 4 -23.59 -0.43 -4.83
N SER A 5 -23.86 0.30 -3.75
CA SER A 5 -23.80 1.76 -3.74
C SER A 5 -22.82 2.19 -2.66
N VAL A 6 -21.55 2.37 -3.03
CA VAL A 6 -20.54 2.98 -2.16
C VAL A 6 -20.50 4.49 -2.44
N PRO A 7 -20.64 5.36 -1.42
CA PRO A 7 -20.51 6.80 -1.61
C PRO A 7 -19.19 7.16 -2.30
N GLY A 8 -19.26 7.95 -3.38
CA GLY A 8 -18.07 8.37 -4.15
C GLY A 8 -17.63 7.39 -5.25
N GLN A 9 -18.28 6.23 -5.39
CA GLN A 9 -18.06 5.32 -6.52
C GLN A 9 -19.27 5.29 -7.47
N GLY A 10 -19.01 4.92 -8.72
CA GLY A 10 -20.09 4.63 -9.68
C GLY A 10 -20.96 3.46 -9.20
N LYS A 11 -22.22 3.42 -9.65
CA LYS A 11 -23.09 2.27 -9.38
C LYS A 11 -22.43 1.02 -9.95
N SER A 12 -22.22 0.00 -9.12
CA SER A 12 -21.77 -1.32 -9.56
C SER A 12 -22.78 -2.38 -9.12
N THR A 13 -22.69 -3.56 -9.70
CA THR A 13 -23.45 -4.72 -9.25
C THR A 13 -22.54 -5.77 -8.64
N TYR A 14 -23.04 -6.44 -7.60
CA TYR A 14 -22.39 -7.61 -7.02
C TYR A 14 -22.28 -8.68 -8.12
N GLY A 15 -21.06 -8.91 -8.63
CA GLY A 15 -20.79 -9.79 -9.77
C GLY A 15 -19.91 -9.18 -10.86
N GLU A 16 -19.83 -7.86 -10.97
CA GLU A 16 -18.80 -7.15 -11.76
C GLU A 16 -17.48 -7.14 -10.99
N GLY A 17 -17.00 -8.34 -10.64
CA GLY A 17 -15.70 -8.52 -10.05
C GLY A 17 -14.57 -8.10 -11.00
N PRO A 18 -13.33 -8.05 -10.50
CA PRO A 18 -12.17 -7.86 -11.35
C PRO A 18 -12.17 -8.91 -12.47
N ASP A 19 -11.72 -8.54 -13.68
CA ASP A 19 -11.57 -9.51 -14.77
C ASP A 19 -10.59 -10.64 -14.38
N TYR A 20 -10.55 -11.70 -15.20
CA TYR A 20 -9.68 -12.85 -14.94
C TYR A 20 -8.21 -12.46 -14.72
N THR A 21 -7.70 -11.49 -15.49
CA THR A 21 -6.31 -11.02 -15.40
C THR A 21 -6.07 -10.29 -14.08
N ALA A 22 -6.99 -9.41 -13.69
CA ALA A 22 -6.93 -8.69 -12.42
C ALA A 22 -7.03 -9.65 -11.21
N LEU A 23 -7.88 -10.69 -11.29
CA LEU A 23 -7.97 -11.74 -10.27
C LEU A 23 -6.68 -12.55 -10.18
N LEU A 24 -6.12 -12.97 -11.32
CA LEU A 24 -4.87 -13.72 -11.38
C LEU A 24 -3.70 -12.92 -10.80
N ASN A 25 -3.59 -11.63 -11.16
CA ASN A 25 -2.56 -10.74 -10.62
C ASN A 25 -2.67 -10.62 -9.10
N LYS A 26 -3.88 -10.40 -8.56
CA LYS A 26 -4.12 -10.39 -7.11
C LYS A 26 -3.72 -11.71 -6.44
N ALA A 27 -4.08 -12.85 -7.03
CA ALA A 27 -3.71 -14.16 -6.49
C ALA A 27 -2.18 -14.37 -6.46
N ILE A 28 -1.47 -13.92 -7.49
CA ILE A 28 -0.01 -13.96 -7.54
C ILE A 28 0.61 -13.09 -6.43
N TYR A 29 0.09 -11.87 -6.23
CA TYR A 29 0.57 -10.97 -5.19
C TYR A 29 0.36 -11.57 -3.79
N LEU A 30 -0.86 -12.04 -3.51
CA LEU A 30 -1.20 -12.66 -2.22
C LEU A 30 -0.37 -13.91 -1.95
N ARG A 31 -0.08 -14.73 -2.96
CA ARG A 31 0.78 -15.91 -2.82
C ARG A 31 2.23 -15.57 -2.43
N ARG A 32 2.70 -14.37 -2.75
CA ARG A 32 4.06 -13.90 -2.43
C ARG A 32 4.13 -13.03 -1.18
N LEU A 33 2.98 -12.68 -0.61
CA LEU A 33 2.90 -11.95 0.64
C LEU A 33 3.14 -12.91 1.80
N ASP A 34 3.79 -12.44 2.85
CA ASP A 34 3.85 -13.16 4.11
C ASP A 34 2.41 -13.39 4.61
N PRO A 35 1.98 -14.66 4.86
CA PRO A 35 0.62 -14.93 5.30
C PRO A 35 0.27 -14.21 6.62
N GLU A 36 1.26 -13.93 7.49
CA GLU A 36 1.00 -13.27 8.77
C GLU A 36 0.46 -11.83 8.59
N VAL A 37 0.82 -11.15 7.49
CA VAL A 37 0.34 -9.79 7.16
C VAL A 37 -1.17 -9.71 7.03
N LEU A 38 -1.82 -10.82 6.66
CA LEU A 38 -3.27 -10.88 6.45
C LEU A 38 -4.02 -11.51 7.62
N THR A 39 -3.33 -11.90 8.70
CA THR A 39 -3.95 -12.58 9.84
C THR A 39 -5.07 -11.74 10.44
N ASP A 40 -4.79 -10.48 10.78
CA ASP A 40 -5.79 -9.62 11.40
C ASP A 40 -6.91 -9.24 10.42
N TRP A 41 -6.59 -9.10 9.13
CA TRP A 41 -7.58 -8.91 8.07
C TRP A 41 -8.54 -10.10 7.92
N ALA A 42 -8.02 -11.32 8.06
CA ALA A 42 -8.81 -12.54 7.95
C ALA A 42 -9.69 -12.77 9.19
N ASN A 43 -9.22 -12.37 10.36
CA ASN A 43 -9.88 -12.63 11.65
C ASN A 43 -10.76 -11.48 12.15
N GLY A 44 -10.58 -10.26 11.64
CA GLY A 44 -11.24 -9.05 12.18
C GLY A 44 -12.78 -9.04 12.11
N ALA A 45 -13.41 -9.96 11.39
CA ALA A 45 -14.87 -10.13 11.44
C ALA A 45 -15.33 -10.85 12.73
N ASP A 46 -14.50 -11.72 13.28
CA ASP A 46 -14.82 -12.61 14.41
C ASP A 46 -14.01 -12.28 15.68
N ASP A 47 -12.91 -11.52 15.55
CA ASP A 47 -12.01 -11.13 16.64
C ASP A 47 -11.91 -9.60 16.74
N VAL A 48 -12.31 -9.05 17.90
CA VAL A 48 -12.30 -7.61 18.17
C VAL A 48 -10.88 -7.06 18.22
N GLY A 49 -9.91 -7.80 18.76
CA GLY A 49 -8.51 -7.36 18.80
C GLY A 49 -7.91 -7.28 17.40
N ALA A 50 -8.19 -8.28 16.56
CA ALA A 50 -7.79 -8.24 15.16
C ALA A 50 -8.43 -7.06 14.39
N TYR A 51 -9.72 -6.78 14.65
CA TYR A 51 -10.39 -5.62 14.09
C TYR A 51 -9.75 -4.29 14.52
N GLU A 52 -9.42 -4.16 15.82
CA GLU A 52 -8.75 -2.99 16.36
C GLU A 52 -7.37 -2.79 15.73
N ASN A 53 -6.57 -3.85 15.57
CA ASN A 53 -5.26 -3.78 14.91
C ASN A 53 -5.36 -3.26 13.46
N VAL A 54 -6.35 -3.72 12.70
CA VAL A 54 -6.56 -3.27 11.31
C VAL A 54 -7.04 -1.83 11.24
N THR A 55 -7.84 -1.38 12.21
CA THR A 55 -8.55 -0.09 12.14
C THR A 55 -7.84 1.07 12.86
N GLN A 56 -7.05 0.78 13.89
CA GLN A 56 -6.31 1.82 14.64
C GLN A 56 -4.96 2.14 14.02
N GLY A 57 -4.45 1.29 13.13
CA GLY A 57 -3.18 1.48 12.44
C GLY A 57 -2.00 0.91 13.21
N TYR A 58 -0.79 1.23 12.75
CA TYR A 58 0.45 0.68 13.30
C TYR A 58 0.89 1.41 14.57
N ASP A 59 1.47 0.67 15.51
CA ASP A 59 2.14 1.22 16.68
C ASP A 59 3.36 2.04 16.25
N GLU A 60 3.32 3.34 16.57
CA GLU A 60 4.37 4.28 16.22
C GLU A 60 5.70 3.98 16.94
N GLU A 61 5.64 3.42 18.15
CA GLU A 61 6.85 3.07 18.89
C GLU A 61 7.58 1.90 18.21
N LEU A 62 6.84 0.94 17.63
CA LEU A 62 7.44 -0.11 16.80
C LEU A 62 8.09 0.45 15.53
N LEU A 63 7.51 1.50 14.92
CA LEU A 63 8.15 2.15 13.77
C LEU A 63 9.48 2.81 14.14
N ARG A 64 9.62 3.33 15.37
CA ARG A 64 10.89 3.89 15.86
C ARG A 64 11.97 2.85 16.07
N GLU A 65 11.60 1.58 16.29
CA GLU A 65 12.53 0.47 16.46
C GLU A 65 13.12 -0.05 15.13
N VAL A 66 12.60 0.40 13.99
CA VAL A 66 13.08 -0.01 12.66
C VAL A 66 14.53 0.45 12.47
N SER A 67 15.45 -0.53 12.42
CA SER A 67 16.90 -0.30 12.29
C SER A 67 17.46 -0.62 10.91
N CYS A 68 16.68 -1.25 10.03
CA CYS A 68 17.09 -1.52 8.66
C CYS A 68 16.92 -0.27 7.77
N PRO A 69 17.63 -0.19 6.63
CA PRO A 69 17.38 0.87 5.66
C PRO A 69 15.93 0.84 5.15
N VAL A 70 15.26 1.99 5.18
CA VAL A 70 13.87 2.15 4.71
C VAL A 70 13.80 3.14 3.55
N ILE A 71 12.93 2.84 2.58
CA ILE A 71 12.51 3.80 1.55
C ILE A 71 11.00 4.00 1.63
N ILE A 72 10.58 5.27 1.68
CA ILE A 72 9.19 5.70 1.60
C ILE A 72 8.94 6.17 0.16
N LEU A 73 8.00 5.53 -0.52
CA LEU A 73 7.59 5.85 -1.89
C LEU A 73 6.22 6.55 -1.86
N GLN A 74 6.19 7.82 -2.25
CA GLN A 74 4.97 8.61 -2.27
C GLN A 74 4.52 8.83 -3.72
N GLY A 75 3.24 8.55 -4.01
CA GLY A 75 2.61 8.88 -5.30
C GLY A 75 1.89 10.22 -5.27
N ASN A 76 1.43 10.67 -6.45
CA ASN A 76 0.71 11.92 -6.61
C ASN A 76 -0.78 11.79 -6.19
N LYS A 77 -1.21 12.62 -5.24
CA LYS A 77 -2.61 12.65 -4.74
C LYS A 77 -3.61 13.09 -5.80
N GLU A 78 -3.24 13.99 -6.73
CA GLU A 78 -4.09 14.39 -7.86
C GLU A 78 -4.34 13.22 -8.82
N LYS A 79 -3.45 12.21 -8.82
CA LYS A 79 -3.58 10.96 -9.56
C LYS A 79 -4.15 9.81 -8.72
N GLY A 80 -4.69 10.13 -7.54
CA GLY A 80 -5.36 9.18 -6.67
C GLY A 80 -4.46 8.45 -5.67
N ALA A 81 -3.20 8.88 -5.46
CA ALA A 81 -2.44 8.40 -4.31
C ALA A 81 -3.06 8.89 -2.99
N ILE A 82 -2.78 8.17 -1.90
CA ILE A 82 -3.42 8.39 -0.60
C ILE A 82 -2.53 9.25 0.31
N MET A 83 -1.26 8.85 0.42
CA MET A 83 -0.26 9.44 1.33
C MET A 83 0.05 10.90 1.00
N SER A 84 -0.11 11.77 1.99
CA SER A 84 0.14 13.20 1.95
C SER A 84 1.55 13.58 2.42
N ASP A 85 1.98 14.80 2.07
CA ASP A 85 3.28 15.32 2.48
C ASP A 85 3.42 15.38 4.01
N ALA A 86 2.35 15.75 4.72
CA ALA A 86 2.33 15.77 6.19
C ALA A 86 2.51 14.37 6.79
N GLU A 87 1.92 13.33 6.19
CA GLU A 87 2.10 11.94 6.64
C GLU A 87 3.54 11.45 6.35
N VAL A 88 4.13 11.86 5.22
CA VAL A 88 5.54 11.57 4.91
C VAL A 88 6.48 12.25 5.90
N GLU A 89 6.28 13.55 6.14
CA GLU A 89 7.06 14.31 7.13
C GLU A 89 6.98 13.65 8.50
N TYR A 90 5.78 13.24 8.90
CA TYR A 90 5.57 12.54 10.16
C TYR A 90 6.32 11.21 10.22
N ALA A 91 6.20 10.37 9.19
CA ALA A 91 6.90 9.09 9.12
C ALA A 91 8.43 9.25 9.17
N LEU A 92 8.99 10.31 8.56
CA LEU A 92 10.41 10.63 8.64
C LEU A 92 10.86 11.04 10.05
N THR A 93 9.96 11.55 10.90
CA THR A 93 10.26 11.78 12.33
C THR A 93 10.28 10.48 13.15
N LEU A 94 9.54 9.46 12.73
CA LEU A 94 9.50 8.14 13.37
C LEU A 94 10.70 7.29 12.97
N MET A 95 11.09 7.35 11.69
CA MET A 95 12.17 6.55 11.10
C MET A 95 13.26 7.46 10.51
N PRO A 96 14.22 7.97 11.32
CA PRO A 96 15.22 8.94 10.86
C PRO A 96 16.15 8.44 9.74
N HIS A 97 16.26 7.12 9.57
CA HIS A 97 17.06 6.50 8.52
C HIS A 97 16.28 6.25 7.22
N ALA A 98 14.98 6.55 7.20
CA ALA A 98 14.16 6.40 6.01
C ALA A 98 14.51 7.47 4.97
N ARG A 99 14.53 7.05 3.70
CA ARG A 99 14.67 7.96 2.55
C ARG A 99 13.32 8.12 1.88
N HIS A 100 12.94 9.35 1.54
CA HIS A 100 11.69 9.62 0.84
C HIS A 100 11.95 9.87 -0.66
N VAL A 101 11.11 9.27 -1.52
CA VAL A 101 11.04 9.56 -2.95
C VAL A 101 9.60 9.81 -3.38
N TYR A 102 9.35 11.00 -3.93
CA TYR A 102 8.09 11.36 -4.57
C TYR A 102 8.10 10.98 -6.06
N LEU A 103 7.05 10.26 -6.48
CA LEU A 103 6.82 9.80 -7.85
C LEU A 103 5.60 10.54 -8.42
N GLY A 104 5.82 11.77 -8.92
CA GLY A 104 4.75 12.69 -9.31
C GLY A 104 3.91 12.27 -10.53
N ASP A 105 4.39 11.29 -11.28
CA ASP A 105 3.76 10.74 -12.48
C ASP A 105 2.77 9.60 -12.19
N VAL A 106 2.80 9.00 -10.99
CA VAL A 106 1.98 7.82 -10.64
C VAL A 106 1.01 8.09 -9.47
N GLY A 107 -0.09 7.35 -9.43
CA GLY A 107 -1.09 7.38 -8.35
C GLY A 107 -0.91 6.25 -7.32
N HIS A 108 -2.01 5.80 -6.70
CA HIS A 108 -2.02 4.78 -5.63
C HIS A 108 -1.22 3.50 -5.93
N ASN A 109 -1.32 2.97 -7.15
CA ASN A 109 -0.67 1.71 -7.53
C ASN A 109 0.78 1.89 -8.01
N LEU A 110 1.36 3.09 -7.91
CA LEU A 110 2.75 3.37 -8.29
C LEU A 110 3.13 2.89 -9.71
N GLY A 111 2.19 2.96 -10.66
CA GLY A 111 2.40 2.54 -12.06
C GLY A 111 2.22 1.04 -12.34
N LEU A 112 1.96 0.21 -11.31
CA LEU A 112 1.85 -1.25 -11.46
C LEU A 112 0.66 -1.71 -12.32
N TYR A 113 -0.45 -0.96 -12.32
CA TYR A 113 -1.64 -1.30 -13.13
C TYR A 113 -1.51 -0.87 -14.59
N SER A 114 -0.76 0.20 -14.86
CA SER A 114 -0.52 0.73 -16.20
C SER A 114 0.74 0.19 -16.85
N TRP A 115 1.51 -0.66 -16.15
CA TRP A 115 2.85 -1.11 -16.54
C TRP A 115 3.88 0.01 -16.74
N ASP A 116 3.57 1.23 -16.27
CA ASP A 116 4.48 2.37 -16.28
C ASP A 116 5.36 2.35 -15.03
N VAL A 117 6.21 1.34 -14.95
CA VAL A 117 7.00 1.01 -13.74
C VAL A 117 8.46 1.44 -13.85
N GLY A 118 8.86 2.09 -14.95
CA GLY A 118 10.26 2.40 -15.24
C GLY A 118 10.92 3.22 -14.12
N ARG A 119 10.25 4.29 -13.67
CA ARG A 119 10.74 5.14 -12.59
C ARG A 119 10.77 4.41 -11.25
N LEU A 120 9.73 3.63 -10.94
CA LEU A 120 9.64 2.82 -9.73
C LEU A 120 10.82 1.83 -9.63
N LEU A 121 11.06 1.07 -10.70
CA LEU A 121 12.16 0.09 -10.77
C LEU A 121 13.52 0.76 -10.64
N GLN A 122 13.72 1.91 -11.28
CA GLN A 122 14.96 2.67 -11.14
C GLN A 122 15.22 3.05 -9.67
N VAL A 123 14.21 3.57 -8.98
CA VAL A 123 14.30 4.00 -7.58
C VAL A 123 14.59 2.81 -6.67
N ILE A 124 13.87 1.69 -6.83
CA ILE A 124 14.08 0.48 -6.05
C ILE A 124 15.51 -0.06 -6.26
N ASN A 125 15.96 -0.18 -7.51
CA ASN A 125 17.30 -0.68 -7.80
C ASN A 125 18.38 0.23 -7.21
N THR A 126 18.24 1.55 -7.37
CA THR A 126 19.18 2.53 -6.80
C THR A 126 19.24 2.42 -5.27
N PHE A 127 18.09 2.23 -4.63
CA PHE A 127 18.02 2.06 -3.18
C PHE A 127 18.73 0.78 -2.74
N LEU A 128 18.44 -0.36 -3.38
CA LEU A 128 19.06 -1.65 -3.09
C LEU A 128 20.58 -1.62 -3.29
N GLU A 129 21.06 -1.00 -4.37
CA GLU A 129 22.50 -0.83 -4.63
C GLU A 129 23.17 0.08 -3.58
N SER A 130 22.44 1.03 -2.99
CA SER A 130 22.99 1.95 -2.00
C SER A 130 23.12 1.38 -0.58
N ILE A 131 22.59 0.18 -0.35
CA ILE A 131 22.58 -0.50 0.96
C ILE A 131 23.33 -1.84 0.94
N GLN A 132 23.89 -2.21 -0.22
CA GLN A 132 24.87 -3.29 -0.37
C GLN A 132 26.27 -2.80 0.01
#